data_AF-A0A2R5EF24-F1
#
_entry.id   AF-A0A2R5EF24-F1
#
_cell.length_a   1.000
_cell.length_b   1.000
_cell.length_c   1.000
_cell.angle_alpha   90.00
_cell.angle_beta   90.00
_cell.angle_gamma   90.00
#
_symmetry.space_group_name_H-M   'P 1'
#
loop_
_entity.id
_entity.type
_entity.pdbx_description
1 polymer ?
#
loop_
_entity_poly.entity_id
_entity_poly.type
_entity_poly.pdbx_seq_one_letter_code
_entity_poly.pdbx_strand_id
1 'polypeptide(L)'
;MESRKILLPSIVVTEVTDSSDPNALAVSIPDSHLTNGGQYYIRPKLPKTNGHQSSGWLGGARCRFNLFPMILDKDGIPWAEANMWILDSLGSPSALAMRTYESRAEDLAAYKRFLDETQIDWLTFPAHKYLRPTYRFHGYLKNLIANAEVAPETAKRRMATVINFYRWLQESEVFAPSHSPWKEADRHVGFKDRHGAPLTKTVRTTDVSIKVAKQDNPYGDMIDDGGKLRPLPQVEQEWLIDALLTAGNTEITLIHLFGLLTGARLQTILTFQVKHVTQRLDTKTSSSEVRIPVGLGTGIDTKRSKQMVLHVPVWFYRMLRTYATSQRAVRRRQKATGGNTDNQYLFLTSHGAPFYTSQHDASVFDANSKLHHGKVGQALRQYIKEKIIPHIREKYQVPNFHYRFHDTRATFGMNLLDEKLKLVASGEETLTQVLNYVRVRMCHESLEVTERYLSYRSRLSLVHAAQDSWEAWLERSTHQLANIA
;
A
#
# COMPACT_ATOMS: atom_id res chain seq x y z
N MET A 1 22.47 4.87 19.79
CA MET A 1 21.28 4.32 19.12
C MET A 1 21.41 4.67 17.64
N GLU A 2 20.66 4.02 16.74
CA GLU A 2 20.66 4.42 15.32
C GLU A 2 19.53 5.40 15.02
N SER A 3 19.75 6.27 14.03
CA SER A 3 18.72 7.16 13.48
C SER A 3 17.52 6.34 13.01
N ARG A 4 16.31 6.79 13.36
CA ARG A 4 15.09 6.00 13.18
C ARG A 4 13.84 6.85 13.03
N LYS A 5 12.82 6.26 12.41
CA LYS A 5 11.47 6.80 12.39
C LYS A 5 10.67 6.27 13.58
N ILE A 6 9.96 7.15 14.28
CA ILE A 6 8.93 6.81 15.26
C ILE A 6 7.56 7.32 14.79
N LEU A 7 6.48 6.77 15.35
CA LEU A 7 5.12 7.25 15.12
C LEU A 7 4.56 7.83 16.42
N LEU A 8 4.26 9.12 16.40
CA LEU A 8 3.58 9.80 17.49
C LEU A 8 2.07 9.52 17.40
N PRO A 9 1.44 9.00 18.46
CA PRO A 9 0.01 8.68 18.45
C PRO A 9 -0.87 9.89 18.13
N SER A 10 -0.51 11.04 18.67
CA SER A 10 -1.10 12.34 18.39
C SER A 10 -0.02 13.43 18.43
N ILE A 11 -0.18 14.44 17.60
CA ILE A 11 0.59 15.69 17.65
C ILE A 11 -0.36 16.86 17.42
N VAL A 12 -0.12 17.94 18.15
CA VAL A 12 -0.77 19.24 17.94
C VAL A 12 0.34 20.25 17.64
N VAL A 13 0.24 20.90 16.48
CA VAL A 13 1.14 21.98 16.09
C VAL A 13 0.80 23.20 16.92
N THR A 14 1.81 23.73 17.60
CA THR A 14 1.71 24.91 18.46
C THR A 14 2.57 26.04 17.91
N GLU A 15 2.32 27.26 18.39
CA GLU A 15 3.15 28.43 18.14
C GLU A 15 3.49 29.09 19.49
N VAL A 16 4.65 29.75 19.54
CA VAL A 16 5.08 30.50 20.72
C VAL A 16 4.14 31.69 20.91
N THR A 17 3.77 31.96 22.16
CA THR A 17 2.87 33.05 22.53
C THR A 17 3.32 33.69 23.85
N ASP A 18 2.64 34.76 24.25
CA ASP A 18 2.84 35.44 25.51
C ASP A 18 2.00 34.80 26.62
N SER A 19 2.41 34.98 27.88
CA SER A 19 1.67 34.47 29.05
C SER A 19 0.26 35.06 29.20
N SER A 20 -0.02 36.16 28.52
CA SER A 20 -1.32 36.84 28.52
C SER A 20 -2.32 36.23 27.55
N ASP A 21 -1.91 35.31 26.66
CA ASP A 21 -2.84 34.64 25.75
C ASP A 21 -3.76 33.68 26.52
N PRO A 22 -5.09 33.74 26.31
CA PRO A 22 -6.04 32.90 27.05
C PRO A 22 -5.86 31.39 26.79
N ASN A 23 -5.17 31.00 25.72
CA ASN A 23 -4.85 29.61 25.38
C ASN A 23 -3.36 29.28 25.58
N ALA A 24 -2.61 30.13 26.27
CA ALA A 24 -1.20 29.90 26.59
C ALA A 24 -1.03 28.69 27.50
N LEU A 25 -0.11 27.81 27.14
CA LEU A 25 0.38 26.68 27.92
C LEU A 25 1.84 26.93 28.23
N ALA A 26 2.19 26.95 29.52
CA ALA A 26 3.57 27.11 29.95
C ALA A 26 4.38 25.83 29.66
N VAL A 27 5.56 25.99 29.06
CA VAL A 27 6.54 24.93 28.84
C VAL A 27 7.79 25.28 29.63
N SER A 28 8.17 24.39 30.55
CA SER A 28 9.41 24.54 31.33
C SER A 28 10.59 23.97 30.58
N ILE A 29 11.66 24.75 30.45
CA ILE A 29 12.93 24.29 29.87
C ILE A 29 13.75 23.67 31.02
N PRO A 30 14.18 22.40 30.93
CA PRO A 30 15.03 21.79 31.95
C PRO A 30 16.34 22.57 32.14
N ASP A 31 16.81 22.66 33.39
CA ASP A 31 17.98 23.47 33.82
C ASP A 31 19.30 23.14 33.11
N SER A 32 19.38 22.03 32.36
CA SER A 32 20.58 21.60 31.64
C SER A 32 20.95 22.46 30.42
N HIS A 33 20.10 23.41 30.00
CA HIS A 33 20.30 24.18 28.76
C HIS A 33 20.28 25.71 28.90
N LEU A 34 19.94 26.26 30.07
CA LEU A 34 19.95 27.70 30.33
C LEU A 34 20.37 27.96 31.78
N THR A 35 21.17 29.00 32.01
CA THR A 35 21.72 29.36 33.34
C THR A 35 20.68 29.86 34.35
N ASN A 36 19.40 29.96 33.98
CA ASN A 36 18.26 30.18 34.86
C ASN A 36 17.05 29.51 34.20
N GLY A 37 16.50 28.44 34.77
CA GLY A 37 15.36 27.68 34.24
C GLY A 37 14.27 28.58 33.66
N GLY A 38 14.21 28.62 32.32
CA GLY A 38 13.30 29.49 31.57
C GLY A 38 11.96 28.80 31.32
N GLN A 39 10.88 29.59 31.33
CA GLN A 39 9.58 29.15 30.82
C GLN A 39 9.22 29.95 29.58
N TYR A 40 8.67 29.27 28.58
CA TYR A 40 8.05 29.92 27.43
C TYR A 40 6.62 29.42 27.29
N TYR A 41 5.77 30.22 26.65
CA TYR A 41 4.37 29.88 26.49
C TYR A 41 4.11 29.47 25.05
N ILE A 42 3.27 28.46 24.87
CA ILE A 42 2.81 28.00 23.56
C ILE A 42 1.29 27.98 23.51
N ARG A 43 0.70 28.19 22.35
CA ARG A 43 -0.72 27.92 22.10
C ARG A 43 -0.89 27.00 20.90
N PRO A 44 -1.95 26.16 20.84
CA PRO A 44 -2.29 25.43 19.63
C PRO A 44 -2.48 26.39 18.46
N LYS A 45 -1.85 26.09 17.32
CA LYS A 45 -2.05 26.87 16.10
C LYS A 45 -3.51 26.68 15.66
N LEU A 46 -4.33 27.71 15.78
CA LEU A 46 -5.74 27.62 15.39
C LEU A 46 -5.86 27.59 13.86
N PRO A 47 -6.79 26.81 13.29
CA PRO A 47 -7.13 26.96 11.87
C PRO A 47 -7.61 28.40 11.67
N LYS A 48 -7.10 29.11 10.65
CA LYS A 48 -7.61 30.45 10.31
C LYS A 48 -9.09 30.34 9.92
N THR A 49 -10.00 30.67 10.83
CA THR A 49 -11.42 30.83 10.55
C THR A 49 -11.64 32.27 10.07
N ASN A 50 -11.54 32.50 8.76
CA ASN A 50 -12.02 33.77 8.21
C ASN A 50 -13.56 33.77 8.31
N GLY A 51 -14.13 34.81 8.92
CA GLY A 51 -15.56 35.00 9.19
C GLY A 51 -16.48 35.13 7.97
N HIS A 52 -16.13 34.53 6.83
CA HIS A 52 -17.01 34.34 5.70
C HIS A 52 -17.04 32.86 5.34
N GLN A 53 -18.23 32.26 5.38
CA GLN A 53 -18.48 31.00 4.70
C GLN A 53 -18.34 31.22 3.19
N SER A 54 -17.15 31.03 2.63
CA SER A 54 -16.93 30.38 1.32
C SER A 54 -15.43 30.33 0.92
N SER A 55 -15.04 29.15 0.41
CA SER A 55 -13.97 28.85 -0.58
C SER A 55 -12.64 29.63 -0.57
N GLY A 56 -11.56 28.95 -0.11
CA GLY A 56 -10.13 29.01 -0.54
C GLY A 56 -9.45 30.39 -0.74
N TRP A 57 -8.24 30.68 -0.26
CA TRP A 57 -6.99 30.00 -0.64
C TRP A 57 -5.81 30.52 0.21
N LEU A 58 -5.99 30.49 1.54
CA LEU A 58 -4.96 30.20 2.56
C LEU A 58 -5.64 29.31 3.62
N GLY A 59 -6.32 28.26 3.13
CA GLY A 59 -7.43 27.59 3.80
C GLY A 59 -7.02 26.48 4.76
N GLY A 60 -7.30 26.68 6.04
CA GLY A 60 -7.54 25.60 7.03
C GLY A 60 -6.48 24.50 7.11
N ALA A 61 -5.20 24.85 7.30
CA ALA A 61 -4.18 23.83 7.58
C ALA A 61 -4.56 23.03 8.83
N ARG A 62 -4.64 21.70 8.70
CA ARG A 62 -4.80 20.80 9.86
C ARG A 62 -3.62 21.04 10.80
N CYS A 63 -3.89 21.35 12.06
CA CYS A 63 -2.88 21.54 13.10
C CYS A 63 -2.79 20.34 14.05
N ARG A 64 -3.57 19.28 13.81
CA ARG A 64 -3.64 18.09 14.66
C ARG A 64 -3.60 16.85 13.80
N PHE A 65 -2.74 15.90 14.18
CA PHE A 65 -2.53 14.69 13.40
C PHE A 65 -2.40 13.49 14.34
N ASN A 66 -2.96 12.35 13.94
CA ASN A 66 -2.62 11.06 14.53
C ASN A 66 -1.57 10.34 13.69
N LEU A 67 -0.80 9.46 14.33
CA LEU A 67 0.24 8.66 13.66
C LEU A 67 1.25 9.52 12.87
N PHE A 68 1.64 10.66 13.44
CA PHE A 68 2.62 11.54 12.80
C PHE A 68 4.01 10.87 12.80
N PRO A 69 4.66 10.71 11.64
CA PRO A 69 5.97 10.10 11.56
C PRO A 69 7.07 11.12 11.85
N MET A 70 7.83 10.87 12.91
CA MET A 70 8.95 11.71 13.32
C MET A 70 10.27 11.00 13.08
N ILE A 71 11.24 11.70 12.50
CA ILE A 71 12.60 11.23 12.28
C ILE A 71 13.48 11.70 13.43
N LEU A 72 14.16 10.76 14.07
CA LEU A 72 15.18 10.99 15.10
C LEU A 72 16.56 10.61 14.58
N ASP A 73 17.59 11.34 14.99
CA ASP A 73 18.99 10.99 14.74
C ASP A 73 19.52 9.89 15.69
N LYS A 74 20.81 9.59 15.59
CA LYS A 74 21.49 8.58 16.44
C LYS A 74 21.44 8.87 17.94
N ASP A 75 21.27 10.13 18.31
CA ASP A 75 21.23 10.62 19.69
C ASP A 75 19.78 10.76 20.20
N GLY A 76 18.80 10.44 19.35
CA GLY A 76 17.37 10.52 19.66
C GLY A 76 16.79 11.93 19.50
N ILE A 77 17.56 12.86 18.92
CA ILE A 77 17.15 14.24 18.68
C ILE A 77 16.33 14.31 17.39
N PRO A 78 15.16 14.99 17.37
CA PRO A 78 14.40 15.17 16.15
C PRO A 78 15.19 15.89 15.07
N TRP A 79 15.27 15.31 13.87
CA TRP A 79 15.86 15.99 12.71
C TRP A 79 14.91 17.08 12.22
N ALA A 80 15.15 18.32 12.66
CA ALA A 80 14.22 19.43 12.54
C ALA A 80 13.72 19.64 11.10
N GLU A 81 14.62 19.73 10.12
CA GLU A 81 14.28 20.05 8.74
C GLU A 81 13.47 18.95 8.07
N ALA A 82 13.82 17.68 8.31
CA ALA A 82 13.08 16.53 7.79
C ALA A 82 11.66 16.47 8.37
N ASN A 83 11.52 16.73 9.68
CA ASN A 83 10.22 16.76 10.35
C ASN A 83 9.37 17.96 9.90
N MET A 84 9.99 19.12 9.69
CA MET A 84 9.33 20.32 9.16
C MET A 84 8.84 20.11 7.73
N TRP A 85 9.61 19.44 6.87
CA TRP A 85 9.16 19.10 5.52
C TRP A 85 7.89 18.24 5.54
N ILE A 86 7.82 17.25 6.44
CA ILE A 86 6.63 16.41 6.58
C ILE A 86 5.43 17.22 7.08
N LEU A 87 5.63 18.09 8.08
CA LEU A 87 4.57 18.97 8.60
C LEU A 87 4.04 19.92 7.53
N ASP A 88 4.93 20.58 6.79
CA ASP A 88 4.57 21.47 5.70
C ASP A 88 3.79 20.73 4.60
N SER A 89 4.29 19.55 4.20
CA SER A 89 3.62 18.71 3.21
C SER A 89 2.24 18.19 3.68
N LEU A 90 2.01 18.04 4.98
CA LEU A 90 0.73 17.66 5.58
C LEU A 90 -0.25 18.83 5.68
N GLY A 91 0.26 20.07 5.76
CA GLY A 91 -0.54 21.29 5.74
C GLY A 91 -1.08 21.65 4.35
N SER A 92 -0.58 21.00 3.29
CA SER A 92 -1.01 21.24 1.91
C SER A 92 -2.46 20.80 1.65
N PRO A 93 -3.25 21.54 0.85
CA PRO A 93 -4.57 21.09 0.37
C PRO A 93 -4.55 19.76 -0.38
N SER A 94 -3.38 19.38 -0.91
CA SER A 94 -3.14 18.13 -1.62
C SER A 94 -2.55 17.02 -0.74
N ALA A 95 -2.68 17.15 0.59
CA ALA A 95 -2.11 16.22 1.55
C ALA A 95 -2.48 14.76 1.22
N LEU A 96 -1.46 13.93 1.17
CA LEU A 96 -1.61 12.50 0.91
C LEU A 96 -2.07 11.78 2.17
N ALA A 97 -2.42 10.50 2.04
CA ALA A 97 -2.68 9.66 3.21
C ALA A 97 -1.43 9.61 4.13
N MET A 98 -1.63 9.62 5.46
CA MET A 98 -0.57 9.64 6.48
C MET A 98 0.52 8.59 6.24
N ARG A 99 0.13 7.41 5.75
CA ARG A 99 1.02 6.30 5.38
C ARG A 99 2.10 6.67 4.34
N THR A 100 1.80 7.61 3.45
CA THR A 100 2.77 8.09 2.47
C THR A 100 3.88 8.86 3.16
N TYR A 101 3.53 9.71 4.12
CA TYR A 101 4.50 10.43 4.94
C TYR A 101 5.28 9.48 5.86
N GLU A 102 4.64 8.43 6.37
CA GLU A 102 5.34 7.38 7.12
C GLU A 102 6.44 6.73 6.27
N SER A 103 6.13 6.42 5.00
CA SER A 103 7.11 5.84 4.07
C SER A 103 8.25 6.81 3.73
N ARG A 104 7.94 8.11 3.59
CA ARG A 104 8.96 9.16 3.38
C ARG A 104 9.86 9.32 4.61
N ALA A 105 9.29 9.34 5.81
CA ALA A 105 10.04 9.43 7.05
C ALA A 105 10.96 8.23 7.26
N GLU A 106 10.51 7.03 6.89
CA GLU A 106 11.36 5.84 6.91
C GLU A 106 12.54 5.93 5.93
N ASP A 107 12.31 6.51 4.74
CA ASP A 107 13.38 6.75 3.77
C ASP A 107 14.39 7.81 4.27
N LEU A 108 13.90 8.90 4.87
CA LEU A 108 14.75 9.94 5.46
C LEU A 108 15.51 9.42 6.67
N ALA A 109 14.92 8.56 7.50
CA ALA A 109 15.61 7.92 8.61
C ALA A 109 16.74 7.02 8.10
N ALA A 110 16.53 6.29 7.00
CA ALA A 110 17.59 5.50 6.36
C ALA A 110 18.71 6.38 5.79
N TYR A 111 18.36 7.54 5.22
CA TYR A 111 19.34 8.53 4.77
C TYR A 111 20.11 9.14 5.94
N LYS A 112 19.43 9.52 7.02
CA LYS A 112 20.04 10.07 8.23
C LYS A 112 21.00 9.07 8.89
N ARG A 113 20.60 7.79 8.97
CA ARG A 113 21.49 6.72 9.44
C ARG A 113 22.77 6.65 8.62
N PHE A 114 22.65 6.66 7.29
CA PHE A 114 23.81 6.68 6.40
C PHE A 114 24.72 7.90 6.66
N LEU A 115 24.15 9.10 6.80
CA LEU A 115 24.90 10.32 7.08
C LEU A 115 25.64 10.24 8.42
N ASP A 116 24.97 9.73 9.45
CA ASP A 116 25.49 9.60 10.81
C ASP A 116 26.62 8.55 10.87
N GLU A 117 26.46 7.40 10.21
CA GLU A 117 27.47 6.33 10.14
C GLU A 117 28.71 6.72 9.33
N THR A 118 28.52 7.48 8.25
CA THR A 118 29.61 7.92 7.38
C THR A 118 30.20 9.27 7.76
N GLN A 119 29.67 9.92 8.80
CA GLN A 119 30.05 11.25 9.26
C GLN A 119 30.01 12.30 8.14
N ILE A 120 29.07 12.16 7.21
CA ILE A 120 28.87 13.10 6.11
C ILE A 120 27.93 14.21 6.57
N ASP A 121 28.41 15.45 6.49
CA ASP A 121 27.53 16.60 6.64
C ASP A 121 26.59 16.72 5.43
N TRP A 122 25.29 16.69 5.73
CA TRP A 122 24.22 16.74 4.75
C TRP A 122 23.97 18.14 4.17
N LEU A 123 24.59 19.18 4.74
CA LEU A 123 24.54 20.57 4.26
C LEU A 123 25.76 20.95 3.40
N THR A 124 26.80 20.12 3.37
CA THR A 124 28.05 20.42 2.65
C THR A 124 28.02 19.92 1.20
N PHE A 125 28.03 20.85 0.24
CA PHE A 125 27.97 20.56 -1.21
C PHE A 125 29.21 21.06 -1.96
N PRO A 126 30.37 20.38 -1.88
CA PRO A 126 31.62 20.84 -2.49
C PRO A 126 31.61 20.78 -4.02
N ALA A 127 32.59 21.45 -4.64
CA ALA A 127 32.76 21.50 -6.09
C ALA A 127 32.85 20.11 -6.70
N HIS A 128 33.59 19.20 -6.05
CA HIS A 128 33.70 17.81 -6.47
C HIS A 128 32.40 17.02 -6.19
N LYS A 129 31.62 16.76 -7.24
CA LYS A 129 30.26 16.21 -7.11
C LYS A 129 30.16 14.89 -6.34
N TYR A 130 31.15 14.00 -6.44
CA TYR A 130 31.11 12.70 -5.76
C TYR A 130 31.34 12.78 -4.25
N LEU A 131 31.76 13.95 -3.73
CA LEU A 131 31.84 14.19 -2.29
C LEU A 131 30.52 14.71 -1.72
N ARG A 132 29.56 15.11 -2.57
CA ARG A 132 28.25 15.62 -2.14
C ARG A 132 27.43 14.49 -1.51
N PRO A 133 26.62 14.79 -0.49
CA PRO A 133 25.88 13.77 0.24
C PRO A 133 24.87 13.02 -0.64
N THR A 134 24.29 13.69 -1.64
CA THR A 134 23.37 13.10 -2.63
C THR A 134 24.02 12.01 -3.50
N TYR A 135 25.23 12.26 -4.03
CA TYR A 135 25.95 11.28 -4.86
C TYR A 135 26.53 10.14 -4.00
N ARG A 136 26.99 10.45 -2.79
CA ARG A 136 27.46 9.46 -1.81
C ARG A 136 26.35 8.48 -1.44
N PHE A 137 25.16 8.99 -1.12
CA PHE A 137 24.00 8.15 -0.80
C PHE A 137 23.52 7.34 -2.00
N HIS A 138 23.54 7.91 -3.21
CA HIS A 138 23.25 7.16 -4.43
C HIS A 138 24.23 5.99 -4.64
N GLY A 139 25.53 6.20 -4.41
CA GLY A 139 26.53 5.13 -4.47
C GLY A 139 26.31 4.06 -3.41
N TYR A 140 26.02 4.47 -2.18
CA TYR A 140 25.66 3.57 -1.08
C TYR A 140 24.45 2.68 -1.41
N LEU A 141 23.36 3.28 -1.90
CA LEU A 141 22.16 2.52 -2.30
C LEU A 141 22.45 1.54 -3.45
N LYS A 142 23.35 1.87 -4.38
CA LYS A 142 23.79 0.93 -5.43
C LYS A 142 24.53 -0.27 -4.85
N ASN A 143 25.37 -0.07 -3.86
CA ASN A 143 26.07 -1.17 -3.18
C ASN A 143 25.08 -2.08 -2.43
N LEU A 144 24.10 -1.50 -1.72
CA LEU A 144 23.05 -2.28 -1.06
C LEU A 144 22.22 -3.12 -2.04
N ILE A 145 21.97 -2.61 -3.26
CA ILE A 145 21.32 -3.38 -4.32
C ILE A 145 22.22 -4.52 -4.77
N ALA A 146 23.51 -4.25 -5.03
CA ALA A 146 24.47 -5.25 -5.49
C ALA A 146 24.64 -6.40 -4.48
N ASN A 147 24.53 -6.10 -3.18
CA ASN A 147 24.60 -7.07 -2.10
C ASN A 147 23.25 -7.74 -1.75
N ALA A 148 22.17 -7.43 -2.49
CA ALA A 148 20.81 -7.90 -2.20
C ALA A 148 20.25 -7.54 -0.81
N GLU A 149 20.81 -6.53 -0.15
CA GLU A 149 20.37 -6.04 1.17
C GLU A 149 19.11 -5.17 1.07
N VAL A 150 18.93 -4.50 -0.09
CA VAL A 150 17.75 -3.67 -0.37
C VAL A 150 17.23 -3.92 -1.78
N ALA A 151 15.91 -4.10 -1.88
CA ALA A 151 15.24 -4.25 -3.17
C ALA A 151 15.43 -2.99 -4.05
N PRO A 152 15.66 -3.12 -5.37
CA PRO A 152 15.87 -1.99 -6.28
C PRO A 152 14.77 -0.90 -6.21
N GLU A 153 13.49 -1.30 -6.15
CA GLU A 153 12.38 -0.34 -6.02
C GLU A 153 12.38 0.40 -4.67
N THR A 154 12.83 -0.23 -3.59
CA THR A 154 12.99 0.42 -2.28
C THR A 154 14.11 1.46 -2.33
N ALA A 155 15.27 1.12 -2.91
CA ALA A 155 16.38 2.06 -3.08
C ALA A 155 15.99 3.26 -3.96
N LYS A 156 15.31 3.00 -5.09
CA LYS A 156 14.75 4.04 -5.96
C LYS A 156 13.79 4.97 -5.21
N ARG A 157 12.89 4.41 -4.40
CA ARG A 157 11.97 5.20 -3.57
C ARG A 157 12.72 6.05 -2.54
N ARG A 158 13.70 5.48 -1.84
CA ARG A 158 14.55 6.21 -0.87
C ARG A 158 15.24 7.40 -1.53
N MET A 159 15.89 7.18 -2.66
CA MET A 159 16.60 8.23 -3.39
C MET A 159 15.64 9.32 -3.89
N ALA A 160 14.46 8.94 -4.39
CA ALA A 160 13.44 9.90 -4.79
C ALA A 160 12.95 10.76 -3.61
N THR A 161 12.80 10.18 -2.42
CA THR A 161 12.47 10.93 -1.20
C THR A 161 13.56 11.94 -0.85
N VAL A 162 14.84 11.55 -0.90
CA VAL A 162 15.98 12.46 -0.63
C VAL A 162 16.04 13.61 -1.64
N ILE A 163 15.84 13.33 -2.93
CA ILE A 163 15.76 14.39 -3.96
C ILE A 163 14.65 15.40 -3.64
N ASN A 164 13.45 14.91 -3.30
CA ASN A 164 12.33 15.78 -2.98
C ASN A 164 12.55 16.58 -1.69
N PHE A 165 13.26 16.01 -0.71
CA PHE A 165 13.65 16.72 0.50
C PHE A 165 14.57 17.90 0.21
N TYR A 166 15.64 17.69 -0.57
CA TYR A 166 16.53 18.78 -0.97
C TYR A 166 15.85 19.82 -1.87
N ARG A 167 14.94 19.41 -2.77
CA ARG A 167 14.13 20.37 -3.53
C ARG A 167 13.31 21.26 -2.62
N TRP A 168 12.61 20.67 -1.64
CA TRP A 168 11.84 21.44 -0.67
C TRP A 168 12.71 22.40 0.14
N LEU A 169 13.90 21.97 0.56
CA LEU A 169 14.86 22.83 1.28
C LEU A 169 15.28 24.07 0.47
N GLN A 170 15.49 23.89 -0.84
CA GLN A 170 15.85 24.97 -1.75
C GLN A 170 14.64 25.87 -2.05
N GLU A 171 13.48 25.29 -2.34
CA GLU A 171 12.23 26.02 -2.64
C GLU A 171 11.72 26.83 -1.44
N SER A 172 11.97 26.34 -0.23
CA SER A 172 11.59 27.01 1.02
C SER A 172 12.67 27.96 1.55
N GLU A 173 13.77 28.15 0.81
CA GLU A 173 14.92 28.99 1.18
C GLU A 173 15.59 28.62 2.52
N VAL A 174 15.29 27.43 3.06
CA VAL A 174 15.90 26.91 4.31
C VAL A 174 17.38 26.61 4.08
N PHE A 175 17.74 26.17 2.86
CA PHE A 175 19.10 25.82 2.52
C PHE A 175 19.41 26.10 1.05
N ALA A 176 20.47 26.88 0.82
CA ALA A 176 21.04 27.13 -0.50
C ALA A 176 22.39 26.39 -0.62
N PRO A 177 22.49 25.29 -1.39
CA PRO A 177 23.73 24.56 -1.54
C PRO A 177 24.76 25.38 -2.34
N SER A 178 26.02 25.38 -1.90
CA SER A 178 27.11 26.08 -2.59
C SER A 178 27.35 25.59 -4.02
N HIS A 179 27.03 24.32 -4.31
CA HIS A 179 26.98 23.77 -5.66
C HIS A 179 25.76 22.87 -5.84
N SER A 180 25.23 22.81 -7.08
CA SER A 180 24.00 22.05 -7.38
C SER A 180 24.02 20.61 -6.83
N PRO A 181 22.97 20.16 -6.13
CA PRO A 181 22.89 18.81 -5.57
C PRO A 181 22.99 17.67 -6.59
N TRP A 182 22.58 17.92 -7.84
CA TRP A 182 22.59 16.97 -8.97
C TRP A 182 22.50 17.72 -10.30
N LYS A 183 22.53 16.98 -11.43
CA LYS A 183 22.18 17.48 -12.75
C LYS A 183 20.74 17.09 -13.10
N GLU A 184 19.96 18.02 -13.63
CA GLU A 184 18.59 17.78 -14.09
C GLU A 184 18.51 17.61 -15.60
N ALA A 185 17.59 16.77 -16.06
CA ALA A 185 17.24 16.61 -17.46
C ALA A 185 15.73 16.31 -17.59
N ASP A 186 15.09 16.94 -18.57
CA ASP A 186 13.70 16.66 -18.92
C ASP A 186 13.60 15.37 -19.72
N ARG A 187 12.65 14.52 -19.34
CA ARG A 187 12.31 13.29 -20.06
C ARG A 187 10.83 13.29 -20.41
N HIS A 188 10.52 13.10 -21.68
CA HIS A 188 9.15 12.91 -22.14
C HIS A 188 8.71 11.46 -21.95
N VAL A 189 7.64 11.25 -21.20
CA VAL A 189 7.02 9.94 -20.99
C VAL A 189 5.69 9.91 -21.75
N GLY A 190 5.63 9.10 -22.80
CA GLY A 190 4.40 8.83 -23.54
C GLY A 190 3.50 7.85 -22.79
N PHE A 191 2.20 8.11 -22.77
CA PHE A 191 1.16 7.19 -22.32
C PHE A 191 -0.07 7.36 -23.20
N LYS A 192 -0.90 6.32 -23.33
CA LYS A 192 -2.19 6.42 -24.03
C LYS A 192 -3.28 6.80 -23.02
N ASP A 193 -4.21 7.66 -23.40
CA ASP A 193 -5.42 7.88 -22.59
C ASP A 193 -6.38 6.68 -22.67
N ARG A 194 -7.51 6.81 -21.96
CA ARG A 194 -8.60 5.83 -21.96
C ARG A 194 -9.25 5.60 -23.34
N HIS A 195 -9.02 6.48 -24.31
CA HIS A 195 -9.50 6.41 -25.68
C HIS A 195 -8.40 5.99 -26.68
N GLY A 196 -7.18 5.72 -26.21
CA GLY A 196 -6.05 5.31 -27.03
C GLY A 196 -5.22 6.46 -27.62
N ALA A 197 -5.55 7.71 -27.33
CA ALA A 197 -4.82 8.88 -27.83
C ALA A 197 -3.47 9.02 -27.11
N PRO A 198 -2.37 9.31 -27.84
CA PRO A 198 -1.06 9.50 -27.23
C PRO A 198 -1.01 10.81 -26.46
N LEU A 199 -0.71 10.75 -25.16
CA LEU A 199 -0.33 11.87 -24.32
C LEU A 199 1.14 11.78 -23.96
N THR A 200 1.79 12.94 -23.85
CA THR A 200 3.16 13.04 -23.38
C THR A 200 3.20 13.86 -22.10
N LYS A 201 3.80 13.31 -21.04
CA LYS A 201 4.08 14.05 -19.80
C LYS A 201 5.58 14.26 -19.70
N THR A 202 5.98 15.52 -19.58
CA THR A 202 7.37 15.88 -19.25
C THR A 202 7.62 15.55 -17.78
N VAL A 203 8.66 14.78 -17.52
CA VAL A 203 9.10 14.36 -16.20
C VAL A 203 10.55 14.81 -16.01
N ARG A 204 10.80 15.65 -15.01
CA ARG A 204 12.16 16.01 -14.59
C ARG A 204 12.84 14.81 -13.96
N THR A 205 14.00 14.45 -14.49
CA THR A 205 14.85 13.38 -13.98
C THR A 205 16.18 13.94 -13.48
N THR A 206 16.81 13.26 -12.54
CA THR A 206 18.13 13.65 -11.99
C THR A 206 19.15 12.57 -12.28
N ASP A 207 20.42 12.93 -12.42
CA ASP A 207 21.50 11.97 -12.64
C ASP A 207 21.82 11.09 -11.40
N VAL A 208 21.31 11.48 -10.22
CA VAL A 208 21.34 10.67 -8.99
C VAL A 208 20.11 9.79 -8.80
N SER A 209 19.16 9.77 -9.74
CA SER A 209 18.00 8.86 -9.69
C SER A 209 18.42 7.41 -10.00
N ILE A 210 17.99 6.47 -9.14
CA ILE A 210 18.23 5.04 -9.36
C ILE A 210 17.28 4.53 -10.46
N LYS A 211 17.87 4.07 -11.55
CA LYS A 211 17.17 3.42 -12.65
C LYS A 211 17.07 1.92 -12.35
N VAL A 212 15.86 1.46 -12.11
CA VAL A 212 15.56 0.02 -12.02
C VAL A 212 15.10 -0.42 -13.39
N ALA A 213 15.88 -1.27 -14.05
CA ALA A 213 15.41 -1.95 -15.25
C ALA A 213 14.22 -2.82 -14.85
N LYS A 214 13.09 -2.68 -15.56
CA LYS A 214 12.03 -3.68 -15.43
C LYS A 214 12.56 -4.96 -16.08
N GLN A 215 13.07 -5.87 -15.27
CA GLN A 215 13.28 -7.24 -15.74
C GLN A 215 11.90 -7.85 -15.95
N ASP A 216 11.47 -7.92 -17.19
CA ASP A 216 10.44 -8.88 -17.56
C ASP A 216 11.13 -10.23 -17.57
N ASN A 217 10.91 -11.03 -16.53
CA ASN A 217 11.30 -12.43 -16.56
C ASN A 217 10.25 -13.16 -17.41
N PRO A 218 10.58 -13.61 -18.64
CA PRO A 218 9.65 -14.37 -19.48
C PRO A 218 9.35 -15.77 -18.93
N TYR A 219 9.95 -16.17 -17.81
CA TYR A 219 9.61 -17.38 -17.06
C TYR A 219 9.00 -17.06 -15.69
N GLY A 220 8.66 -15.80 -15.43
CA GLY A 220 8.09 -15.39 -14.16
C GLY A 220 6.75 -16.07 -13.89
N ASP A 221 6.54 -16.51 -12.66
CA ASP A 221 5.28 -17.07 -12.17
C ASP A 221 4.30 -15.98 -11.67
N MET A 222 4.56 -14.71 -12.00
CA MET A 222 3.80 -13.57 -11.49
C MET A 222 3.26 -12.64 -12.57
N ILE A 223 2.11 -12.04 -12.27
CA ILE A 223 1.39 -11.03 -13.05
C ILE A 223 1.56 -9.65 -12.39
N ASP A 224 1.83 -8.60 -13.17
CA ASP A 224 1.88 -7.22 -12.65
C ASP A 224 0.51 -6.53 -12.72
N ASP A 225 -0.22 -6.54 -11.59
CA ASP A 225 -1.48 -5.81 -11.37
C ASP A 225 -1.36 -4.92 -10.12
N GLY A 226 -0.56 -3.86 -10.25
CA GLY A 226 -0.26 -2.94 -9.15
C GLY A 226 0.64 -3.56 -8.08
N GLY A 227 1.42 -4.55 -8.48
CA GLY A 227 2.28 -5.42 -7.69
C GLY A 227 2.47 -6.75 -8.43
N LYS A 228 3.58 -7.44 -8.20
CA LYS A 228 3.79 -8.81 -8.72
C LYS A 228 2.92 -9.77 -7.91
N LEU A 229 1.92 -10.38 -8.53
CA LEU A 229 0.93 -11.28 -7.92
C LEU A 229 1.07 -12.69 -8.50
N ARG A 230 0.99 -13.72 -7.66
CA ARG A 230 1.07 -15.12 -8.11
C ARG A 230 -0.33 -15.73 -8.12
N PRO A 231 -0.95 -16.01 -9.27
CA PRO A 231 -2.23 -16.71 -9.28
C PRO A 231 -2.05 -18.13 -8.73
N LEU A 232 -2.92 -18.54 -7.81
CA LEU A 232 -2.90 -19.89 -7.23
C LEU A 232 -3.49 -20.89 -8.23
N PRO A 233 -2.77 -21.95 -8.64
CA PRO A 233 -3.34 -23.07 -9.36
C PRO A 233 -4.52 -23.71 -8.59
N GLN A 234 -5.39 -24.42 -9.29
CA GLN A 234 -6.59 -25.02 -8.71
C GLN A 234 -6.29 -25.85 -7.45
N VAL A 235 -5.27 -26.70 -7.49
CA VAL A 235 -4.85 -27.54 -6.35
C VAL A 235 -4.48 -26.71 -5.11
N GLU A 236 -3.81 -25.57 -5.29
CA GLU A 236 -3.46 -24.69 -4.17
C GLU A 236 -4.65 -23.89 -3.66
N GLN A 237 -5.64 -23.61 -4.52
CA GLN A 237 -6.92 -23.04 -4.07
C GLN A 237 -7.66 -24.04 -3.17
N GLU A 238 -7.66 -25.32 -3.52
CA GLU A 238 -8.24 -26.39 -2.70
C GLU A 238 -7.52 -26.49 -1.34
N TRP A 239 -6.18 -26.48 -1.33
CA TRP A 239 -5.39 -26.43 -0.09
C TRP A 239 -5.71 -25.22 0.77
N LEU A 240 -5.87 -24.05 0.14
CA LEU A 240 -6.23 -22.82 0.84
C LEU A 240 -7.63 -22.91 1.47
N ILE A 241 -8.63 -23.40 0.73
CA ILE A 241 -9.99 -23.55 1.26
C ILE A 241 -10.01 -24.55 2.42
N ASP A 242 -9.37 -25.70 2.26
CA ASP A 242 -9.25 -26.71 3.31
C ASP A 242 -8.57 -26.15 4.58
N ALA A 243 -7.47 -25.40 4.43
CA ALA A 243 -6.79 -24.75 5.54
C ALA A 243 -7.67 -23.71 6.26
N LEU A 244 -8.45 -22.93 5.50
CA LEU A 244 -9.38 -21.93 6.06
C LEU A 244 -10.53 -22.57 6.83
N LEU A 245 -11.08 -23.67 6.31
CA LEU A 245 -12.14 -24.44 6.97
C LEU A 245 -11.61 -25.10 8.24
N THR A 246 -10.45 -25.74 8.17
CA THR A 246 -9.80 -26.39 9.31
C THR A 246 -9.43 -25.40 10.41
N ALA A 247 -8.96 -24.20 10.05
CA ALA A 247 -8.62 -23.16 11.01
C ALA A 247 -9.85 -22.58 11.74
N GLY A 248 -11.07 -22.80 11.24
CA GLY A 248 -12.32 -22.45 11.92
C GLY A 248 -12.57 -20.95 12.16
N ASN A 249 -11.77 -20.07 11.56
CA ASN A 249 -11.88 -18.62 11.76
C ASN A 249 -12.79 -17.98 10.71
N THR A 250 -14.08 -17.85 11.05
CA THR A 250 -15.12 -17.32 10.16
C THR A 250 -14.75 -16.01 9.49
N GLU A 251 -14.17 -15.04 10.20
CA GLU A 251 -13.81 -13.75 9.60
C GLU A 251 -12.75 -13.91 8.52
N ILE A 252 -11.70 -14.66 8.83
CA ILE A 252 -10.58 -14.89 7.90
C ILE A 252 -11.06 -15.69 6.67
N THR A 253 -11.90 -16.70 6.87
CA THR A 253 -12.49 -17.48 5.77
C THR A 253 -13.34 -16.60 4.85
N LEU A 254 -14.24 -15.79 5.42
CA LEU A 254 -15.07 -14.88 4.62
C LEU A 254 -14.23 -13.83 3.88
N ILE A 255 -13.19 -13.28 4.51
CA ILE A 255 -12.28 -12.32 3.86
C ILE A 255 -11.57 -12.95 2.66
N HIS A 256 -11.10 -14.20 2.77
CA HIS A 256 -10.46 -14.92 1.65
C HIS A 256 -11.43 -15.27 0.54
N LEU A 257 -12.62 -15.79 0.88
CA LEU A 257 -13.67 -16.06 -0.10
C LEU A 257 -14.07 -14.79 -0.86
N PHE A 258 -14.14 -13.64 -0.17
CA PHE A 258 -14.40 -12.36 -0.82
C PHE A 258 -13.34 -12.05 -1.89
N GLY A 259 -12.07 -12.23 -1.57
CA GLY A 259 -10.97 -12.06 -2.52
C GLY A 259 -11.08 -13.01 -3.72
N LEU A 260 -11.30 -14.30 -3.46
CA LEU A 260 -11.39 -15.34 -4.48
C LEU A 260 -12.61 -15.21 -5.41
N LEU A 261 -13.71 -14.64 -4.94
CA LEU A 261 -14.97 -14.53 -5.70
C LEU A 261 -15.14 -13.21 -6.44
N THR A 262 -14.35 -12.19 -6.10
CA THR A 262 -14.56 -10.83 -6.62
C THR A 262 -13.28 -10.13 -7.09
N GLY A 263 -12.11 -10.67 -6.75
CA GLY A 263 -10.83 -10.03 -7.02
C GLY A 263 -10.62 -8.70 -6.29
N ALA A 264 -11.45 -8.38 -5.29
CA ALA A 264 -11.36 -7.11 -4.57
C ALA A 264 -10.03 -6.97 -3.81
N ARG A 265 -9.51 -5.74 -3.75
CA ARG A 265 -8.31 -5.44 -2.96
C ARG A 265 -8.62 -5.58 -1.47
N LEU A 266 -7.60 -5.96 -0.69
CA LEU A 266 -7.75 -6.15 0.76
C LEU A 266 -8.37 -4.93 1.47
N GLN A 267 -7.92 -3.72 1.11
CA GLN A 267 -8.48 -2.47 1.64
C GLN A 267 -9.99 -2.36 1.37
N THR A 268 -10.42 -2.67 0.14
CA THR A 268 -11.83 -2.65 -0.24
C THR A 268 -12.63 -3.63 0.61
N ILE A 269 -12.19 -4.89 0.71
CA ILE A 269 -12.88 -5.92 1.51
C ILE A 269 -12.97 -5.51 3.00
N LEU A 270 -11.86 -5.05 3.58
CA LEU A 270 -11.79 -4.76 5.02
C LEU A 270 -12.45 -3.44 5.42
N THR A 271 -12.86 -2.61 4.46
CA THR A 271 -13.63 -1.38 4.71
C THR A 271 -15.12 -1.53 4.38
N PHE A 272 -15.58 -2.73 4.00
CA PHE A 272 -17.01 -3.02 3.96
C PHE A 272 -17.63 -2.79 5.34
N GLN A 273 -18.72 -2.04 5.35
CA GLN A 273 -19.60 -1.85 6.51
C GLN A 273 -20.85 -2.76 6.43
N VAL A 274 -21.51 -2.97 7.56
CA VAL A 274 -22.71 -3.82 7.70
C VAL A 274 -23.80 -3.44 6.69
N LYS A 275 -24.06 -2.14 6.50
CA LYS A 275 -25.08 -1.63 5.56
C LYS A 275 -24.94 -2.15 4.14
N HIS A 276 -23.72 -2.46 3.68
CA HIS A 276 -23.47 -2.90 2.31
C HIS A 276 -23.89 -4.36 2.06
N VAL A 277 -24.15 -5.12 3.12
CA VAL A 277 -24.57 -6.53 3.03
C VAL A 277 -25.95 -6.76 3.65
N THR A 278 -26.61 -5.71 4.13
CA THR A 278 -27.98 -5.75 4.66
C THR A 278 -29.01 -5.09 3.75
N GLN A 279 -28.58 -4.48 2.65
CA GLN A 279 -29.48 -3.97 1.61
C GLN A 279 -30.40 -5.09 1.09
N ARG A 280 -31.66 -4.72 0.84
CA ARG A 280 -32.65 -5.63 0.27
C ARG A 280 -32.20 -6.03 -1.14
N LEU A 281 -32.13 -7.33 -1.38
CA LEU A 281 -31.95 -7.86 -2.72
C LEU A 281 -33.23 -7.60 -3.50
N ASP A 282 -33.11 -7.01 -4.69
CA ASP A 282 -34.24 -6.93 -5.61
C ASP A 282 -34.53 -8.34 -6.15
N THR A 283 -35.62 -8.93 -5.67
CA THR A 283 -36.04 -10.28 -6.05
C THR A 283 -36.64 -10.35 -7.45
N LYS A 284 -36.83 -9.22 -8.13
CA LYS A 284 -37.40 -9.16 -9.50
C LYS A 284 -36.35 -9.35 -10.59
N THR A 285 -35.07 -9.19 -10.26
CA THR A 285 -33.98 -9.35 -11.24
C THR A 285 -33.37 -10.74 -11.07
N SER A 286 -33.46 -11.58 -12.11
CA SER A 286 -32.85 -12.94 -12.18
C SER A 286 -31.31 -12.91 -12.23
N SER A 287 -30.66 -11.90 -11.64
CA SER A 287 -29.21 -11.75 -11.65
C SER A 287 -28.58 -12.75 -10.67
N SER A 288 -27.58 -13.50 -11.13
CA SER A 288 -26.75 -14.37 -10.30
C SER A 288 -25.79 -13.59 -9.37
N GLU A 289 -25.72 -12.27 -9.54
CA GLU A 289 -24.79 -11.38 -8.83
C GLU A 289 -25.48 -10.12 -8.29
N VAL A 290 -24.94 -9.61 -7.19
CA VAL A 290 -25.25 -8.31 -6.57
C VAL A 290 -24.19 -7.31 -7.00
N ARG A 291 -24.61 -6.16 -7.52
CA ARG A 291 -23.72 -5.06 -7.93
C ARG A 291 -23.60 -4.05 -6.80
N ILE A 292 -22.42 -3.92 -6.23
CA ILE A 292 -22.16 -3.04 -5.09
C ILE A 292 -21.22 -1.91 -5.55
N PRO A 293 -21.67 -0.65 -5.61
CA PRO A 293 -20.79 0.48 -5.83
C PRO A 293 -19.76 0.60 -4.69
N VAL A 294 -18.49 0.81 -5.04
CA VAL A 294 -17.39 0.99 -4.09
C VAL A 294 -16.51 2.19 -4.50
N GLY A 295 -15.78 2.77 -3.56
CA GLY A 295 -14.92 3.94 -3.76
C GLY A 295 -15.54 5.22 -3.22
N LEU A 296 -15.14 6.36 -3.79
CA LEU A 296 -15.53 7.69 -3.30
C LEU A 296 -17.05 7.81 -3.10
N GLY A 297 -17.46 8.27 -1.91
CA GLY A 297 -18.87 8.48 -1.54
C GLY A 297 -19.62 7.25 -1.04
N THR A 298 -19.03 6.05 -1.09
CA THR A 298 -19.71 4.80 -0.68
C THR A 298 -19.44 4.40 0.77
N GLY A 299 -18.35 4.88 1.36
CA GLY A 299 -17.83 4.40 2.64
C GLY A 299 -16.95 3.14 2.52
N ILE A 300 -16.78 2.61 1.32
CA ILE A 300 -15.84 1.51 1.01
C ILE A 300 -14.62 2.11 0.30
N ASP A 301 -13.44 1.87 0.85
CA ASP A 301 -12.21 2.38 0.28
C ASP A 301 -11.78 1.62 -0.98
N THR A 302 -11.25 2.35 -1.94
CA THR A 302 -10.57 1.79 -3.12
C THR A 302 -9.22 2.45 -3.32
N LYS A 303 -8.35 1.79 -4.10
CA LYS A 303 -7.05 2.34 -4.47
C LYS A 303 -7.27 3.66 -5.22
N ARG A 304 -6.63 4.73 -4.74
CA ARG A 304 -6.77 6.12 -5.26
C ARG A 304 -8.23 6.63 -5.25
N SER A 305 -9.08 6.08 -4.39
CA SER A 305 -10.50 6.46 -4.26
C SER A 305 -11.31 6.34 -5.55
N LYS A 306 -10.84 5.49 -6.49
CA LYS A 306 -11.52 5.23 -7.77
C LYS A 306 -12.90 4.61 -7.52
N GLN A 307 -13.94 5.19 -8.11
CA GLN A 307 -15.27 4.59 -8.11
C GLN A 307 -15.32 3.40 -9.07
N MET A 308 -15.91 2.29 -8.61
CA MET A 308 -16.12 1.08 -9.41
C MET A 308 -17.32 0.29 -8.86
N VAL A 309 -17.74 -0.74 -9.58
CA VAL A 309 -18.83 -1.63 -9.16
C VAL A 309 -18.27 -3.02 -8.93
N LEU A 310 -18.44 -3.53 -7.72
CA LEU A 310 -18.05 -4.89 -7.37
C LEU A 310 -19.21 -5.85 -7.65
N HIS A 311 -18.88 -6.96 -8.31
CA HIS A 311 -19.83 -8.01 -8.66
C HIS A 311 -19.70 -9.16 -7.66
N VAL A 312 -20.70 -9.33 -6.80
CA VAL A 312 -20.69 -10.30 -5.70
C VAL A 312 -21.73 -11.39 -5.96
N PRO A 313 -21.35 -12.69 -6.03
CA PRO A 313 -22.33 -13.77 -6.21
C PRO A 313 -23.43 -13.73 -5.14
N VAL A 314 -24.69 -13.95 -5.53
CA VAL A 314 -25.85 -13.82 -4.62
C VAL A 314 -25.73 -14.75 -3.41
N TRP A 315 -25.26 -15.98 -3.61
CA TRP A 315 -25.08 -16.94 -2.51
C TRP A 315 -24.06 -16.41 -1.48
N PHE A 316 -22.98 -15.79 -1.95
CA PHE A 316 -21.93 -15.26 -1.09
C PHE A 316 -22.40 -13.99 -0.37
N TYR A 317 -23.14 -13.11 -1.06
CA TYR A 317 -23.80 -11.97 -0.43
C TYR A 317 -24.73 -12.40 0.70
N ARG A 318 -25.54 -13.46 0.49
CA ARG A 318 -26.39 -14.03 1.55
C ARG A 318 -25.56 -14.55 2.72
N MET A 319 -24.43 -15.19 2.45
CA MET A 319 -23.51 -15.64 3.50
C MET A 319 -22.92 -14.49 4.32
N LEU A 320 -22.52 -13.39 3.66
CA LEU A 320 -22.07 -12.16 4.33
C LEU A 320 -23.18 -11.54 5.17
N ARG A 321 -24.41 -11.52 4.66
CA ARG A 321 -25.60 -11.03 5.39
C ARG A 321 -25.86 -11.85 6.65
N THR A 322 -25.84 -13.18 6.55
CA THR A 322 -26.00 -14.09 7.69
C THR A 322 -24.91 -13.86 8.73
N TYR A 323 -23.66 -13.69 8.30
CA TYR A 323 -22.58 -13.34 9.21
C TYR A 323 -22.83 -11.97 9.87
N ALA A 324 -23.23 -10.95 9.12
CA ALA A 324 -23.46 -9.60 9.63
C ALA A 324 -24.51 -9.57 10.75
N THR A 325 -25.57 -10.39 10.67
CA THR A 325 -26.62 -10.50 11.68
C THR A 325 -26.34 -11.54 12.77
N SER A 326 -25.28 -12.31 12.66
CA SER A 326 -24.92 -13.35 13.64
C SER A 326 -24.54 -12.75 15.00
N GLN A 327 -24.80 -13.50 16.08
CA GLN A 327 -24.35 -13.11 17.43
C GLN A 327 -22.82 -12.93 17.50
N ARG A 328 -22.08 -13.69 16.69
CA ARG A 328 -20.62 -13.61 16.58
C ARG A 328 -20.17 -12.21 16.12
N ALA A 329 -20.81 -11.66 15.09
CA ALA A 329 -20.49 -10.35 14.55
C ALA A 329 -21.01 -9.23 15.46
N VAL A 330 -22.23 -9.37 16.01
CA VAL A 330 -22.81 -8.40 16.96
C VAL A 330 -21.91 -8.22 18.18
N ARG A 331 -21.43 -9.30 18.80
CA ARG A 331 -20.51 -9.23 19.96
C ARG A 331 -19.21 -8.46 19.66
N ARG A 332 -18.69 -8.57 18.43
CA ARG A 332 -17.49 -7.81 18.02
C ARG A 332 -17.80 -6.34 17.86
N ARG A 333 -18.92 -6.00 17.22
CA ARG A 333 -19.35 -4.60 17.03
C ARG A 333 -19.72 -3.92 18.35
N GLN A 334 -20.26 -4.65 19.33
CA GLN A 334 -20.49 -4.12 20.69
C GLN A 334 -19.19 -3.68 21.39
N LYS A 335 -18.05 -4.30 21.07
CA LYS A 335 -16.73 -3.91 21.58
C LYS A 335 -16.04 -2.83 20.74
N ALA A 336 -16.56 -2.55 19.55
CA ALA A 336 -15.95 -1.62 18.62
C ALA A 336 -16.24 -0.17 19.02
N THR A 337 -15.29 0.71 18.78
CA THR A 337 -15.54 2.16 18.82
C THR A 337 -16.66 2.51 17.84
N GLY A 338 -17.65 3.29 18.30
CA GLY A 338 -18.86 3.60 17.53
C GLY A 338 -19.97 2.54 17.62
N GLY A 339 -19.73 1.43 18.32
CA GLY A 339 -20.75 0.44 18.69
C GLY A 339 -21.34 -0.37 17.54
N ASN A 340 -22.46 -1.04 17.83
CA ASN A 340 -23.19 -1.90 16.90
C ASN A 340 -24.16 -1.08 16.04
N THR A 341 -23.67 -0.60 14.90
CA THR A 341 -24.46 0.17 13.92
C THR A 341 -24.26 -0.37 12.50
N ASP A 342 -25.14 0.02 11.58
CA ASP A 342 -25.04 -0.35 10.18
C ASP A 342 -23.83 0.29 9.46
N ASN A 343 -23.31 1.40 10.00
CA ASN A 343 -22.10 2.05 9.51
C ASN A 343 -20.80 1.42 10.06
N GLN A 344 -20.90 0.45 10.97
CA GLN A 344 -19.73 -0.24 11.52
C GLN A 344 -19.11 -1.20 10.50
N TYR A 345 -17.80 -1.42 10.60
CA TYR A 345 -17.08 -2.42 9.79
C TYR A 345 -17.73 -3.81 9.90
N LEU A 346 -17.80 -4.49 8.77
CA LEU A 346 -18.28 -5.86 8.65
C LEU A 346 -17.32 -6.83 9.34
N PHE A 347 -16.01 -6.66 9.10
CA PHE A 347 -14.98 -7.51 9.66
C PHE A 347 -14.21 -6.81 10.78
N LEU A 348 -14.33 -7.37 11.98
CA LEU A 348 -13.66 -6.90 13.19
C LEU A 348 -12.94 -8.06 13.87
N THR A 349 -11.86 -7.73 14.57
CA THR A 349 -11.19 -8.69 15.46
C THR A 349 -12.09 -9.09 16.63
N SER A 350 -11.72 -10.14 17.37
CA SER A 350 -12.43 -10.58 18.59
C SER A 350 -12.54 -9.49 19.68
N HIS A 351 -11.64 -8.50 19.65
CA HIS A 351 -11.60 -7.34 20.54
C HIS A 351 -12.36 -6.13 19.99
N GLY A 352 -13.03 -6.24 18.84
CA GLY A 352 -13.78 -5.12 18.24
C GLY A 352 -12.93 -4.11 17.47
N ALA A 353 -11.61 -4.32 17.36
CA ALA A 353 -10.75 -3.47 16.53
C ALA A 353 -10.89 -3.82 15.04
N PRO A 354 -10.85 -2.84 14.13
CA PRO A 354 -10.90 -3.09 12.69
C PRO A 354 -9.61 -3.74 12.17
N PHE A 355 -9.73 -4.59 11.16
CA PHE A 355 -8.57 -5.13 10.45
C PHE A 355 -7.90 -4.07 9.55
N TYR A 356 -8.67 -3.08 9.10
CA TYR A 356 -8.22 -1.96 8.29
C TYR A 356 -8.95 -0.67 8.72
N THR A 357 -8.22 0.41 8.96
CA THR A 357 -8.83 1.73 9.21
C THR A 357 -9.11 2.42 7.89
N SER A 358 -10.38 2.75 7.62
CA SER A 358 -10.77 3.47 6.40
C SER A 358 -10.09 4.83 6.28
N GLN A 359 -10.02 5.38 5.07
CA GLN A 359 -9.52 6.73 4.85
C GLN A 359 -10.33 7.78 5.62
N HIS A 360 -11.65 7.59 5.71
CA HIS A 360 -12.53 8.46 6.48
C HIS A 360 -12.13 8.46 7.96
N ASP A 361 -12.06 7.29 8.59
CA ASP A 361 -11.77 7.20 10.03
C ASP A 361 -10.34 7.63 10.35
N ALA A 362 -9.38 7.32 9.46
CA ALA A 362 -8.00 7.80 9.60
C ALA A 362 -7.88 9.33 9.45
N SER A 363 -8.88 10.00 8.88
CA SER A 363 -8.90 11.45 8.72
C SER A 363 -9.48 12.18 9.93
N VAL A 364 -10.18 11.48 10.82
CA VAL A 364 -10.74 12.01 12.06
C VAL A 364 -9.66 11.99 13.14
N PHE A 365 -9.40 13.16 13.73
CA PHE A 365 -8.41 13.28 14.79
C PHE A 365 -8.96 12.76 16.13
N ASP A 366 -8.16 11.95 16.83
CA ASP A 366 -8.41 11.47 18.19
C ASP A 366 -7.24 11.87 19.11
N ALA A 367 -7.48 12.82 20.02
CA ALA A 367 -6.48 13.28 20.98
C ALA A 367 -5.99 12.17 21.93
N ASN A 368 -6.84 11.17 22.19
CA ASN A 368 -6.59 10.07 23.12
C ASN A 368 -6.06 8.82 22.44
N SER A 369 -5.78 8.89 21.13
CA SER A 369 -5.21 7.78 20.38
C SER A 369 -3.90 7.32 21.04
N LYS A 370 -3.81 6.01 21.29
CA LYS A 370 -2.59 5.33 21.76
C LYS A 370 -1.98 4.45 20.66
N LEU A 371 -2.41 4.65 19.42
CA LEU A 371 -1.94 3.84 18.30
C LEU A 371 -0.55 4.31 17.88
N HIS A 372 0.36 3.35 17.75
CA HIS A 372 1.69 3.56 17.16
C HIS A 372 1.81 2.97 15.76
N HIS A 373 0.69 2.49 15.19
CA HIS A 373 0.62 1.93 13.85
C HIS A 373 -0.79 2.00 13.28
N GLY A 374 -0.90 2.26 11.98
CA GLY A 374 -2.16 2.18 11.26
C GLY A 374 -2.62 0.74 11.08
N LYS A 375 -3.93 0.47 11.19
CA LYS A 375 -4.49 -0.85 10.86
C LYS A 375 -4.61 -0.96 9.34
N VAL A 376 -3.73 -1.77 8.75
CA VAL A 376 -3.64 -1.96 7.28
C VAL A 376 -3.63 -3.43 6.86
N GLY A 377 -4.36 -4.27 7.60
CA GLY A 377 -4.46 -5.71 7.37
C GLY A 377 -3.32 -6.54 7.96
N GLN A 378 -2.53 -5.99 8.88
CA GLN A 378 -1.39 -6.69 9.51
C GLN A 378 -1.85 -7.97 10.23
N ALA A 379 -2.95 -7.91 10.99
CA ALA A 379 -3.49 -9.07 11.70
C ALA A 379 -3.87 -10.22 10.75
N LEU A 380 -4.43 -9.92 9.58
CA LEU A 380 -4.70 -10.93 8.56
C LEU A 380 -3.39 -11.54 8.01
N ARG A 381 -2.41 -10.71 7.66
CA ARG A 381 -1.11 -11.20 7.15
C ARG A 381 -0.38 -12.06 8.18
N GLN A 382 -0.45 -11.68 9.45
CA GLN A 382 0.12 -12.45 10.54
C GLN A 382 -0.59 -13.80 10.67
N TYR A 383 -1.93 -13.82 10.65
CA TYR A 383 -2.70 -15.06 10.68
C TYR A 383 -2.36 -16.00 9.51
N ILE A 384 -2.21 -15.45 8.30
CA ILE A 384 -1.77 -16.21 7.12
C ILE A 384 -0.39 -16.84 7.36
N LYS A 385 0.57 -16.04 7.85
CA LYS A 385 1.95 -16.47 8.11
C LYS A 385 2.06 -17.53 9.19
N GLU A 386 1.27 -17.41 10.26
CA GLU A 386 1.40 -18.23 11.47
C GLU A 386 0.47 -19.44 11.50
N LYS A 387 -0.63 -19.43 10.75
CA LYS A 387 -1.66 -20.48 10.80
C LYS A 387 -1.91 -21.13 9.45
N ILE A 388 -2.21 -20.34 8.41
CA ILE A 388 -2.64 -20.89 7.12
C ILE A 388 -1.46 -21.51 6.36
N ILE A 389 -0.36 -20.77 6.19
CA ILE A 389 0.81 -21.27 5.46
C ILE A 389 1.41 -22.51 6.14
N PRO A 390 1.67 -22.53 7.47
CA PRO A 390 2.20 -23.72 8.13
C PRO A 390 1.31 -24.95 7.99
N HIS A 391 -0.01 -24.79 8.13
CA HIS A 391 -0.95 -25.90 7.96
C HIS A 391 -0.89 -26.53 6.57
N ILE A 392 -0.85 -25.70 5.51
CA ILE A 392 -0.74 -26.19 4.13
C ILE A 392 0.59 -26.91 3.90
N ARG A 393 1.69 -26.33 4.38
CA ARG A 393 3.03 -26.91 4.26
C ARG A 393 3.11 -28.29 4.90
N GLU A 394 2.55 -28.44 6.09
CA GLU A 394 2.53 -29.69 6.85
C GLU A 394 1.59 -30.73 6.23
N LYS A 395 0.32 -30.37 5.99
CA LYS A 395 -0.70 -31.32 5.51
C LYS A 395 -0.41 -31.83 4.10
N TYR A 396 0.06 -30.96 3.21
CA TYR A 396 0.30 -31.28 1.79
C TYR A 396 1.78 -31.51 1.45
N GLN A 397 2.67 -31.51 2.45
CA GLN A 397 4.11 -31.78 2.28
C GLN A 397 4.79 -30.84 1.26
N VAL A 398 4.43 -29.56 1.29
CA VAL A 398 4.92 -28.52 0.37
C VAL A 398 5.68 -27.44 1.12
N PRO A 399 6.91 -27.70 1.61
CA PRO A 399 7.63 -26.79 2.53
C PRO A 399 7.86 -25.38 1.97
N ASN A 400 7.94 -25.25 0.65
CA ASN A 400 8.16 -23.98 -0.05
C ASN A 400 6.87 -23.23 -0.41
N PHE A 401 5.70 -23.78 -0.07
CA PHE A 401 4.42 -23.14 -0.34
C PHE A 401 4.37 -21.76 0.29
N HIS A 402 3.93 -20.78 -0.49
CA HIS A 402 3.72 -19.43 -0.04
C HIS A 402 2.63 -18.76 -0.87
N TYR A 403 1.87 -17.88 -0.21
CA TYR A 403 0.99 -16.94 -0.86
C TYR A 403 0.81 -15.70 0.02
N ARG A 404 0.33 -14.62 -0.60
CA ARG A 404 -0.12 -13.41 0.08
C ARG A 404 -1.59 -13.22 -0.25
N PHE A 405 -2.34 -12.54 0.61
CA PHE A 405 -3.74 -12.27 0.35
C PHE A 405 -4.00 -11.65 -1.04
N HIS A 406 -3.13 -10.77 -1.52
CA HIS A 406 -3.29 -10.14 -2.84
C HIS A 406 -3.20 -11.12 -4.01
N ASP A 407 -2.63 -12.30 -3.81
CA ASP A 407 -2.58 -13.36 -4.82
C ASP A 407 -3.99 -13.88 -5.15
N THR A 408 -4.95 -13.81 -4.21
CA THR A 408 -6.37 -14.14 -4.45
C THR A 408 -7.00 -13.30 -5.58
N ARG A 409 -6.51 -12.06 -5.80
CA ARG A 409 -6.95 -11.22 -6.90
C ARG A 409 -6.48 -11.75 -8.24
N ALA A 410 -5.21 -12.14 -8.34
CA ALA A 410 -4.67 -12.77 -9.54
C ALA A 410 -5.35 -14.11 -9.81
N THR A 411 -5.60 -14.91 -8.75
CA THR A 411 -6.34 -16.16 -8.81
C THR A 411 -7.74 -15.96 -9.38
N PHE A 412 -8.53 -15.00 -8.86
CA PHE A 412 -9.86 -14.69 -9.40
C PHE A 412 -9.79 -14.29 -10.88
N GLY A 413 -8.84 -13.41 -11.24
CA GLY A 413 -8.67 -12.98 -12.63
C GLY A 413 -8.33 -14.13 -13.58
N MET A 414 -7.47 -15.05 -13.15
CA MET A 414 -7.11 -16.25 -13.93
C MET A 414 -8.26 -17.25 -14.04
N ASN A 415 -8.97 -17.53 -12.93
CA ASN A 415 -10.14 -18.42 -12.97
C ASN A 415 -11.21 -17.89 -13.94
N LEU A 416 -11.48 -16.59 -13.89
CA LEU A 416 -12.45 -15.94 -14.76
C LEU A 416 -12.02 -15.96 -16.23
N LEU A 417 -10.73 -15.71 -16.49
CA LEU A 417 -10.17 -15.77 -17.84
C LEU A 417 -10.24 -17.19 -18.39
N ASP A 418 -9.81 -18.20 -17.63
CA ASP A 418 -9.81 -19.60 -18.02
C ASP A 418 -11.24 -20.12 -18.31
N GLU A 419 -12.23 -19.71 -17.52
CA GLU A 419 -13.64 -20.02 -17.78
C GLU A 419 -14.11 -19.40 -19.10
N LYS A 420 -13.81 -18.11 -19.32
CA LYS A 420 -14.25 -17.37 -20.50
C LYS A 420 -13.53 -17.76 -21.79
N LEU A 421 -12.27 -18.20 -21.72
CA LEU A 421 -11.54 -18.71 -22.88
C LEU A 421 -12.18 -19.99 -23.46
N LYS A 422 -12.94 -20.76 -22.68
CA LYS A 422 -13.72 -21.90 -23.21
C LYS A 422 -14.79 -21.46 -24.22
N LEU A 423 -15.38 -20.28 -24.01
CA LEU A 423 -16.37 -19.69 -24.93
C LEU A 423 -15.73 -19.16 -26.21
N VAL A 424 -14.45 -18.78 -26.15
CA VAL A 424 -13.67 -18.44 -27.35
C VAL A 424 -13.39 -19.70 -28.15
N ALA A 425 -13.01 -20.79 -27.47
CA ALA A 425 -12.78 -22.08 -28.12
C ALA A 425 -14.04 -22.67 -28.78
N SER A 426 -15.24 -22.42 -28.20
CA SER A 426 -16.51 -22.81 -28.81
C SER A 426 -17.05 -21.83 -29.87
N GLY A 427 -16.38 -20.70 -30.09
CA GLY A 427 -16.77 -19.67 -31.06
C GLY A 427 -17.94 -18.78 -30.62
N GLU A 428 -18.36 -18.85 -29.35
CA GLU A 428 -19.48 -18.07 -28.79
C GLU A 428 -19.11 -16.62 -28.45
N GLU A 429 -17.87 -16.39 -28.01
CA GLU A 429 -17.34 -15.05 -27.70
C GLU A 429 -15.99 -14.82 -28.40
N THR A 430 -15.71 -13.57 -28.78
CA THR A 430 -14.39 -13.16 -29.28
C THR A 430 -13.42 -12.92 -28.12
N LEU A 431 -12.12 -13.07 -28.37
CA LEU A 431 -11.08 -12.77 -27.37
C LEU A 431 -11.19 -11.33 -26.82
N THR A 432 -11.54 -10.37 -27.68
CA THR A 432 -11.74 -8.96 -27.29
C THR A 432 -12.92 -8.79 -26.33
N GLN A 433 -14.03 -9.52 -26.54
CA GLN A 433 -15.18 -9.51 -25.63
C GLN A 433 -14.79 -10.08 -24.26
N VAL A 434 -14.08 -11.21 -24.24
CA VAL A 434 -13.58 -11.84 -23.01
C VAL A 434 -12.63 -10.92 -22.25
N LEU A 435 -11.63 -10.34 -22.90
CA LEU A 435 -10.68 -9.44 -22.24
C LEU A 435 -11.38 -8.19 -21.69
N ASN A 436 -12.37 -7.64 -22.39
CA ASN A 436 -13.16 -6.53 -21.88
C ASN A 436 -14.02 -6.94 -20.68
N TYR A 437 -14.64 -8.12 -20.72
CA TYR A 437 -15.42 -8.66 -19.62
C TYR A 437 -14.54 -8.82 -18.36
N VAL A 438 -13.39 -9.48 -18.49
CA VAL A 438 -12.42 -9.64 -17.39
C VAL A 438 -11.90 -8.27 -16.91
N ARG A 439 -11.61 -7.32 -17.81
CA ARG A 439 -11.18 -5.95 -17.45
C ARG A 439 -12.20 -5.27 -16.55
N VAL A 440 -13.49 -5.36 -16.88
CA VAL A 440 -14.58 -4.77 -16.08
C VAL A 440 -14.67 -5.47 -14.72
N ARG A 441 -14.69 -6.81 -14.71
CA ARG A 441 -14.79 -7.62 -13.48
C ARG A 441 -13.61 -7.41 -12.53
N MET A 442 -12.41 -7.21 -13.07
CA MET A 442 -11.19 -6.93 -12.32
C MET A 442 -11.01 -5.44 -11.99
N CYS A 443 -11.86 -4.56 -12.55
CA CYS A 443 -11.77 -3.11 -12.42
C CYS A 443 -10.43 -2.51 -12.89
N HIS A 444 -9.82 -3.09 -13.92
CA HIS A 444 -8.57 -2.61 -14.52
C HIS A 444 -8.77 -1.26 -15.23
N GLU A 445 -7.73 -0.42 -15.21
CA GLU A 445 -7.74 0.90 -15.85
C GLU A 445 -7.51 0.82 -17.37
N SER A 446 -6.74 -0.15 -17.82
CA SER A 446 -6.43 -0.38 -19.23
C SER A 446 -6.57 -1.85 -19.59
N LEU A 447 -6.80 -2.11 -20.87
CA LEU A 447 -6.79 -3.47 -21.41
C LEU A 447 -5.42 -4.12 -21.26
N GLU A 448 -4.35 -3.34 -21.37
CA GLU A 448 -2.95 -3.78 -21.17
C GLU A 448 -2.75 -4.52 -19.84
N VAL A 449 -3.39 -4.08 -18.75
CA VAL A 449 -3.29 -4.78 -17.46
C VAL A 449 -3.98 -6.15 -17.52
N THR A 450 -5.11 -6.25 -18.22
CA THR A 450 -5.81 -7.53 -18.42
C THR A 450 -5.06 -8.45 -19.37
N GLU A 451 -4.46 -7.92 -20.44
CA GLU A 451 -3.65 -8.69 -21.39
C GLU A 451 -2.48 -9.39 -20.72
N ARG A 452 -1.92 -8.84 -19.63
CA ARG A 452 -0.89 -9.51 -18.82
C ARG A 452 -1.34 -10.86 -18.24
N TYR A 453 -2.64 -11.05 -17.98
CA TYR A 453 -3.19 -12.33 -17.54
C TYR A 453 -3.20 -13.35 -18.69
N LEU A 454 -3.55 -12.91 -19.90
CA LEU A 454 -3.48 -13.75 -21.09
C LEU A 454 -2.05 -14.12 -21.43
N SER A 455 -1.14 -13.14 -21.45
CA SER A 455 0.30 -13.38 -21.68
C SER A 455 0.87 -14.33 -20.63
N TYR A 456 0.44 -14.23 -19.37
CA TYR A 456 0.81 -15.18 -18.33
C TYR A 456 0.35 -16.60 -18.66
N ARG A 457 -0.91 -16.79 -19.09
CA ARG A 457 -1.45 -18.11 -19.46
C ARG A 457 -0.68 -18.74 -20.62
N SER A 458 -0.50 -17.99 -21.71
CA SER A 458 0.21 -18.48 -22.90
C SER A 458 1.66 -18.83 -22.59
N ARG A 459 2.29 -18.06 -21.70
CA ARG A 459 3.66 -18.30 -21.25
C ARG A 459 3.76 -19.56 -20.40
N LEU A 460 2.83 -19.76 -19.46
CA LEU A 460 2.79 -20.97 -18.64
C LEU A 460 2.65 -22.22 -19.50
N SER A 461 1.76 -22.20 -20.51
CA SER A 461 1.61 -23.35 -21.43
C SER A 461 2.86 -23.59 -22.27
N LEU A 462 3.52 -22.53 -22.76
CA LEU A 462 4.77 -22.67 -23.53
C LEU A 462 5.91 -23.22 -22.68
N VAL A 463 6.04 -22.76 -21.43
CA VAL A 463 7.08 -23.22 -20.50
C VAL A 463 6.88 -24.68 -20.14
N HIS A 464 5.66 -25.10 -19.83
CA HIS A 464 5.36 -26.51 -19.55
C HIS A 464 5.65 -27.39 -20.77
N ALA A 465 5.16 -27.02 -21.96
CA ALA A 465 5.41 -27.79 -23.18
C ALA A 465 6.90 -27.91 -23.51
N ALA A 466 7.69 -26.84 -23.32
CA ALA A 466 9.13 -26.86 -23.52
C ALA A 466 9.83 -27.80 -22.52
N GLN A 467 9.47 -27.71 -21.24
CA GLN A 467 10.03 -28.57 -20.18
C GLN A 467 9.70 -30.04 -20.44
N ASP A 468 8.42 -30.37 -20.68
CA ASP A 468 7.97 -31.74 -20.95
C ASP A 468 8.69 -32.34 -22.16
N SER A 469 8.87 -31.55 -23.23
CA SER A 469 9.58 -31.99 -24.44
C SER A 469 11.07 -32.28 -24.18
N TRP A 470 11.71 -31.48 -23.33
CA TRP A 470 13.12 -31.64 -22.96
C TRP A 470 13.32 -32.83 -22.02
N GLU A 471 12.45 -32.99 -21.02
CA GLU A 471 12.45 -34.13 -20.11
C GLU A 471 12.21 -35.45 -20.86
N ALA A 472 11.23 -35.50 -21.77
CA ALA A 472 11.00 -36.67 -22.62
C ALA A 472 12.17 -36.95 -23.59
N TRP A 473 12.92 -35.94 -24.02
CA TRP A 473 14.15 -36.14 -24.78
C TRP A 473 15.27 -36.70 -23.91
N LEU A 474 15.46 -36.14 -22.70
CA LEU A 474 16.45 -36.61 -21.74
C LEU A 474 16.16 -38.06 -21.32
N GLU A 475 14.92 -38.39 -20.96
CA GLU A 475 14.49 -39.75 -20.60
C GLU A 475 14.80 -40.74 -21.72
N ARG A 476 14.43 -40.42 -22.98
CA ARG A 476 14.77 -41.26 -24.13
C ARG A 476 16.29 -41.42 -24.34
N SER A 477 17.05 -40.35 -24.11
CA SER A 477 18.50 -40.33 -24.32
C SER A 477 19.26 -41.03 -23.18
N THR A 478 18.74 -41.01 -21.95
CA THR A 478 19.32 -41.70 -20.79
C THR A 478 18.93 -43.18 -20.75
N HIS A 479 17.77 -43.56 -21.29
CA HIS A 479 17.44 -44.97 -21.53
C HIS A 479 18.43 -45.64 -22.51
N GLN A 480 19.02 -44.89 -23.45
CA GLN A 480 20.10 -45.41 -24.30
C GLN A 480 21.41 -45.64 -23.54
N LEU A 481 21.67 -44.90 -22.46
CA LEU A 481 22.82 -45.12 -21.57
C LEU A 481 22.60 -46.31 -20.62
N ALA A 482 21.36 -46.57 -20.20
CA ALA A 482 21.02 -47.73 -19.36
C ALA A 482 21.13 -49.08 -20.10
N ASN A 483 21.20 -49.08 -21.43
CA ASN A 483 21.45 -50.28 -22.26
C ASN A 483 22.95 -50.49 -22.56
N ILE A 484 23.85 -49.68 -21.98
CA ILE A 484 25.31 -49.76 -22.13
C ILE A 484 25.98 -50.18 -20.80
N ALA A 485 25.22 -50.28 -19.70
CA ALA A 485 25.63 -50.91 -18.44
C ALA A 485 24.97 -52.29 -18.31
#